data_AF-A0AAJ0LGZ6-F1
#
_entry.id   AF-A0AAJ0LGZ6-F1
#
_cell.length_a   1.000
_cell.length_b   1.000
_cell.length_c   1.000
_cell.angle_alpha   90.00
_cell.angle_beta   90.00
_cell.angle_gamma   90.00
#
_symmetry.space_group_name_H-M   'P 1'
#
loop_
_entity.id
_entity.type
_entity.pdbx_description
1 polymer ?
#
loop_
_entity_poly.entity_id
_entity_poly.type
_entity_poly.pdbx_seq_one_letter_code
_entity_poly.pdbx_strand_id
1 'polypeptide(L)'
;MRQRYLALFIVFASVPAGALTFQTRMERIAWTVEGDAFECRLTQPIDGFGSGEFVRRAGEQPVFRLRSQTNAMGAGGATLLAAAAPWQPGRGDINLGNVRMARTGVLFNSSQGQASRLINGLLDGRSAVVRNFAGEGGRAMDVRVLPVSFAKAY
;
A
#
# COMPACT_ATOMS: atom_id res chain seq x y z
N MET A 1 17.25 15.49 43.31
CA MET A 1 17.73 14.24 42.67
C MET A 1 16.65 13.51 41.87
N ARG A 2 15.43 13.29 42.39
CA ARG A 2 14.32 12.61 41.67
C ARG A 2 13.99 13.14 40.26
N GLN A 3 13.99 14.47 40.06
CA GLN A 3 13.65 15.08 38.77
C GLN A 3 14.68 14.79 37.65
N ARG A 4 15.96 14.63 38.01
CA ARG A 4 17.04 14.34 37.05
C ARG A 4 16.95 12.90 36.53
N TYR A 5 16.60 11.95 37.40
CA TYR A 5 16.36 10.56 37.01
C TYR A 5 15.10 10.40 36.16
N LEU A 6 14.06 11.19 36.45
CA LEU A 6 12.81 11.19 35.67
C LEU A 6 13.03 11.72 34.24
N ALA A 7 13.81 12.80 34.10
CA ALA A 7 14.20 13.33 32.80
C ALA A 7 15.07 12.34 31.99
N LEU A 8 16.00 11.63 32.65
CA LEU A 8 16.82 10.60 32.00
C LEU A 8 15.98 9.42 31.50
N PHE A 9 14.94 9.04 32.24
CA PHE A 9 14.05 7.93 31.89
C PHE A 9 13.16 8.25 30.67
N ILE A 10 12.69 9.50 30.55
CA ILE A 10 11.87 9.96 29.42
C ILE A 10 12.69 9.97 28.11
N VAL A 11 13.95 10.37 28.17
CA VAL A 11 14.85 10.36 26.99
C VAL A 11 15.17 8.93 26.53
N PHE A 12 15.25 7.97 27.45
CA PHE A 12 15.47 6.56 27.08
C PHE A 12 14.21 5.86 26.55
N ALA A 13 13.02 6.38 26.85
CA ALA A 13 11.76 5.81 26.41
C ALA A 13 11.35 6.20 24.98
N SER A 14 12.02 7.16 24.35
CA SER A 14 11.72 7.57 22.96
C SER A 14 12.39 6.67 21.94
N VAL A 15 11.94 5.41 21.84
CA VAL A 15 12.30 4.54 20.70
C VAL A 15 11.33 4.84 19.55
N PRO A 16 11.80 5.25 18.37
CA PRO A 16 10.92 5.44 17.22
C PRO A 16 10.32 4.09 16.81
N ALA A 17 9.00 3.97 16.88
CA ALA A 17 8.28 2.84 16.31
C ALA A 17 8.28 2.99 14.77
N GLY A 18 9.32 2.47 14.12
CA GLY A 18 9.44 2.47 12.67
C GLY A 18 8.58 1.38 12.03
N ALA A 19 7.61 1.77 11.20
CA ALA A 19 6.93 0.86 10.29
C ALA A 19 7.84 0.58 9.08
N LEU A 20 7.99 -0.69 8.71
CA LEU A 20 8.70 -1.05 7.48
C LEU A 20 7.84 -0.67 6.27
N THR A 21 8.42 0.03 5.30
CA THR A 21 7.69 0.48 4.12
C THR A 21 8.31 -0.10 2.86
N PHE A 22 7.52 -0.83 2.08
CA PHE A 22 7.87 -1.24 0.72
C PHE A 22 7.36 -0.18 -0.26
N GLN A 23 8.29 0.47 -0.96
CA GLN A 23 7.99 1.50 -1.94
C GLN A 23 9.09 1.56 -2.99
N THR A 24 8.70 1.59 -4.26
CA THR A 24 9.62 1.85 -5.39
C THR A 24 10.11 3.29 -5.35
N ARG A 25 11.39 3.50 -5.69
CA ARG A 25 11.97 4.84 -5.81
C ARG A 25 11.23 5.66 -6.87
N MET A 26 11.02 6.95 -6.63
CA MET A 26 10.16 7.78 -7.47
C MET A 26 10.58 7.82 -8.94
N GLU A 27 11.89 7.84 -9.17
CA GLU A 27 12.53 7.84 -10.49
C GLU A 27 12.40 6.50 -11.24
N ARG A 28 12.07 5.40 -10.54
CA ARG A 28 11.92 4.05 -11.14
C ARG A 28 10.46 3.60 -11.25
N ILE A 29 9.50 4.43 -10.85
CA ILE A 29 8.10 4.08 -10.95
C ILE A 29 7.70 4.04 -12.43
N ALA A 30 7.16 2.89 -12.83
CA ALA A 30 6.52 2.73 -14.12
C ALA A 30 5.20 1.97 -13.94
N TRP A 31 4.26 2.29 -14.82
CA TRP A 31 3.01 1.56 -14.96
C TRP A 31 3.02 0.87 -16.32
N THR A 32 2.80 -0.43 -16.34
CA THR A 32 2.69 -1.21 -17.57
C THR A 32 1.24 -1.65 -17.80
N VAL A 33 0.77 -1.50 -19.03
CA VAL A 33 -0.54 -1.95 -19.47
C VAL A 33 -0.33 -3.23 -20.27
N GLU A 34 -0.95 -4.31 -19.82
CA GLU A 34 -0.97 -5.60 -20.49
C GLU A 34 -2.41 -6.04 -20.60
N GLY A 35 -2.85 -6.55 -21.75
CA GLY A 35 -4.20 -7.06 -21.84
C GLY A 35 -4.47 -7.88 -23.09
N ASP A 36 -5.54 -8.67 -22.98
CA ASP A 36 -6.13 -9.43 -24.07
C ASP A 36 -7.65 -9.19 -24.12
N ALA A 37 -8.37 -10.01 -24.90
CA ALA A 37 -9.83 -9.89 -25.03
C ALA A 37 -10.61 -10.18 -23.73
N PHE A 38 -9.97 -10.82 -22.73
CA PHE A 38 -10.61 -11.27 -21.51
C PHE A 38 -10.18 -10.49 -20.27
N GLU A 39 -8.96 -9.95 -20.24
CA GLU A 39 -8.41 -9.26 -19.08
C GLU A 39 -7.48 -8.11 -19.50
N CYS A 40 -7.69 -6.93 -18.91
CA CYS A 40 -6.75 -5.81 -18.93
C CYS A 40 -6.13 -5.66 -17.54
N ARG A 41 -4.81 -5.53 -17.49
CA ARG A 41 -4.00 -5.40 -16.29
C ARG A 41 -3.13 -4.16 -16.38
N LEU A 42 -3.26 -3.30 -15.38
CA LEU A 42 -2.38 -2.17 -15.15
C LEU A 42 -1.49 -2.47 -13.93
N THR A 43 -0.19 -2.65 -14.15
CA THR A 43 0.74 -3.17 -13.14
C THR A 43 1.77 -2.10 -12.75
N GLN A 44 2.02 -1.98 -11.44
CA GLN A 44 3.18 -1.29 -10.91
C GLN A 44 4.03 -2.27 -10.07
N PRO A 45 5.30 -2.49 -10.42
CA PRO A 45 6.23 -3.26 -9.58
C PRO A 45 6.61 -2.47 -8.33
N ILE A 46 6.70 -3.19 -7.21
CA ILE A 46 7.07 -2.67 -5.89
C ILE A 46 8.41 -3.31 -5.50
N ASP A 47 9.47 -2.50 -5.48
CA ASP A 47 10.83 -2.95 -5.20
C ASP A 47 10.91 -3.76 -3.89
N GLY A 48 11.48 -4.97 -3.97
CA GLY A 48 11.68 -5.84 -2.80
C GLY A 48 10.41 -6.49 -2.24
N PHE A 49 9.26 -6.35 -2.92
CA PHE A 49 7.99 -6.88 -2.43
C PHE A 49 7.24 -7.72 -3.49
N GLY A 50 6.85 -7.11 -4.60
CA GLY A 50 5.96 -7.73 -5.58
C GLY A 50 5.34 -6.70 -6.51
N SER A 51 4.01 -6.71 -6.66
CA SER A 51 3.30 -5.80 -7.57
C SER A 51 1.94 -5.35 -7.02
N GLY A 52 1.58 -4.11 -7.32
CA GLY A 52 0.21 -3.63 -7.24
C GLY A 52 -0.41 -3.61 -8.62
N GLU A 53 -1.57 -4.24 -8.77
CA GLU A 53 -2.21 -4.44 -10.07
C GLU A 53 -3.66 -3.96 -10.02
N PHE A 54 -4.10 -3.22 -11.04
CA PHE A 54 -5.52 -3.07 -11.34
C PHE A 54 -5.88 -4.06 -12.43
N VAL A 55 -6.82 -4.95 -12.15
CA VAL A 55 -7.23 -6.02 -13.05
C VAL A 55 -8.69 -5.81 -13.41
N ARG A 56 -8.99 -5.76 -14.71
CA ARG A 56 -10.35 -5.63 -15.23
C ARG A 56 -10.62 -6.76 -16.21
N ARG A 57 -11.60 -7.61 -15.90
CA ARG A 57 -12.07 -8.66 -16.81
C ARG A 57 -13.16 -8.14 -17.73
N ALA A 58 -13.35 -8.77 -18.87
CA ALA A 58 -14.41 -8.43 -19.81
C ALA A 58 -15.77 -8.49 -19.11
N GLY A 59 -16.53 -7.39 -19.16
CA GLY A 59 -17.84 -7.26 -18.50
C GLY A 59 -17.80 -7.02 -16.98
N GLU A 60 -16.61 -6.91 -16.37
CA GLU A 60 -16.45 -6.69 -14.93
C GLU A 60 -15.84 -5.32 -14.62
N GLN A 61 -16.11 -4.79 -13.42
CA GLN A 61 -15.42 -3.60 -12.91
C GLN A 61 -14.01 -3.97 -12.41
N PRO A 62 -13.06 -3.02 -12.43
CA PRO A 62 -11.70 -3.29 -11.98
C PRO A 62 -11.65 -3.68 -10.49
N VAL A 63 -10.69 -4.54 -10.15
CA VAL A 63 -10.28 -4.84 -8.78
C VAL A 63 -8.82 -4.49 -8.58
N PHE A 64 -8.46 -4.06 -7.36
CA PHE A 64 -7.06 -3.91 -6.98
C PHE A 64 -6.55 -5.25 -6.45
N ARG A 65 -5.43 -5.71 -6.97
CA ARG A 65 -4.79 -6.96 -6.60
C ARG A 65 -3.38 -6.64 -6.11
N LEU A 66 -3.09 -7.03 -4.87
CA LEU A 66 -1.74 -6.95 -4.34
C LEU A 66 -1.08 -8.33 -4.43
N ARG A 67 0.12 -8.40 -5.02
CA ARG A 67 0.91 -9.61 -5.10
C ARG A 67 2.25 -9.45 -4.41
N SER A 68 2.71 -10.53 -3.78
CA SER A 68 4.02 -10.61 -3.14
C SER A 68 4.63 -11.97 -3.37
N GLN A 69 5.94 -12.00 -3.59
CA GLN A 69 6.70 -13.26 -3.62
C GLN A 69 7.22 -13.65 -2.22
N THR A 70 7.18 -12.72 -1.26
CA THR A 70 7.63 -12.91 0.12
C THR A 70 6.45 -12.91 1.10
N ASN A 71 6.65 -13.46 2.29
CA ASN A 71 5.67 -13.44 3.39
C ASN A 71 5.89 -12.24 4.35
N ALA A 72 6.54 -11.16 3.88
CA ALA A 72 6.87 -10.01 4.73
C ALA A 72 5.64 -9.42 5.42
N MET A 73 4.53 -9.30 4.68
CA MET A 73 3.26 -8.77 5.21
C MET A 73 2.50 -9.77 6.10
N GLY A 74 3.00 -10.99 6.31
CA GLY A 74 2.27 -12.05 7.01
C GLY A 74 0.94 -12.40 6.35
N ALA A 75 0.04 -13.01 7.11
CA ALA A 75 -1.36 -13.23 6.70
C ALA A 75 -2.31 -12.69 7.76
N GLY A 76 -3.53 -12.35 7.36
CA GLY A 76 -4.54 -11.81 8.27
C GLY A 76 -5.15 -10.51 7.78
N GLY A 77 -5.61 -9.67 8.71
CA GLY A 77 -6.26 -8.40 8.38
C GLY A 77 -5.25 -7.30 8.07
N ALA A 78 -5.53 -6.53 7.02
CA ALA A 78 -4.86 -5.27 6.72
C ALA A 78 -5.91 -4.20 6.37
N THR A 79 -5.47 -2.95 6.33
CA THR A 79 -6.31 -1.82 5.92
C THR A 79 -5.83 -1.28 4.58
N LEU A 80 -6.75 -1.10 3.64
CA LEU A 80 -6.49 -0.47 2.36
C LEU A 80 -6.79 1.03 2.45
N LEU A 81 -5.84 1.85 2.02
CA LEU A 81 -5.86 3.30 2.15
C LEU A 81 -5.58 3.95 0.79
N ALA A 82 -6.26 5.07 0.52
CA ALA A 82 -5.78 6.06 -0.44
C ALA A 82 -5.06 7.17 0.34
N ALA A 83 -3.76 6.97 0.54
CA ALA A 83 -2.93 7.78 1.42
C ALA A 83 -2.52 9.11 0.79
N ALA A 84 -2.53 10.17 1.58
CA ALA A 84 -2.04 11.47 1.13
C ALA A 84 -0.52 11.43 0.92
N ALA A 85 -0.02 12.33 0.06
CA ALA A 85 1.41 12.50 -0.09
C ALA A 85 2.01 13.09 1.20
N PRO A 86 3.15 12.57 1.72
CA PRO A 86 3.71 13.04 2.99
C PRO A 86 4.05 14.54 3.04
N TRP A 87 4.28 15.16 1.87
CA TRP A 87 4.62 16.58 1.74
C TRP A 87 3.41 17.52 1.58
N GLN A 88 2.17 17.00 1.58
CA GLN A 88 0.95 17.82 1.53
C GLN A 88 0.34 17.97 2.93
N PRO A 89 0.70 19.02 3.69
CA PRO A 89 0.12 19.24 5.01
C PRO A 89 -1.41 19.45 4.92
N GLY A 90 -2.14 18.93 5.91
CA GLY A 90 -3.60 19.09 6.00
C GLY A 90 -4.44 18.08 5.20
N ARG A 91 -3.84 17.28 4.32
CA ARG A 91 -4.52 16.15 3.67
C ARG A 91 -4.24 14.84 4.41
N GLY A 92 -5.29 14.19 4.89
CA GLY A 92 -5.22 12.89 5.55
C GLY A 92 -5.45 11.70 4.61
N ASP A 93 -5.06 10.52 5.08
CA ASP A 93 -5.34 9.24 4.42
C ASP A 93 -6.85 8.97 4.37
N ILE A 94 -7.34 8.42 3.26
CA ILE A 94 -8.72 7.93 3.16
C ILE A 94 -8.74 6.43 3.39
N ASN A 95 -9.48 5.98 4.40
CA ASN A 95 -9.69 4.57 4.70
C ASN A 95 -10.72 3.93 3.75
N LEU A 96 -10.28 2.95 2.96
CA LEU A 96 -11.12 2.21 2.02
C LEU A 96 -11.66 0.89 2.61
N GLY A 97 -11.30 0.58 3.84
CA GLY A 97 -11.77 -0.57 4.61
C GLY A 97 -10.71 -1.65 4.78
N ASN A 98 -11.14 -2.74 5.41
CA ASN A 98 -10.27 -3.87 5.72
C ASN A 98 -10.20 -4.85 4.54
N VAL A 99 -9.05 -5.49 4.41
CA VAL A 99 -8.80 -6.57 3.46
C VAL A 99 -8.18 -7.75 4.22
N ARG A 100 -8.40 -8.97 3.72
CA ARG A 100 -7.80 -10.17 4.30
C ARG A 100 -6.72 -10.70 3.37
N MET A 101 -5.50 -10.73 3.86
CA MET A 101 -4.31 -11.12 3.10
C MET A 101 -4.01 -12.61 3.29
N ALA A 102 -3.71 -13.28 2.19
CA ALA A 102 -2.97 -14.53 2.15
C ALA A 102 -1.49 -14.30 2.48
N ARG A 103 -0.70 -15.39 2.59
CA ARG A 103 0.73 -15.33 2.94
C ARG A 103 1.62 -14.89 1.78
N THR A 104 1.38 -15.41 0.58
CA THR A 104 2.23 -15.20 -0.62
C THR A 104 1.40 -15.29 -1.89
N GLY A 105 2.00 -14.97 -3.04
CA GLY A 105 1.34 -15.01 -4.35
C GLY A 105 0.39 -13.83 -4.50
N VAL A 106 -0.90 -14.10 -4.68
CA VAL A 106 -1.94 -13.07 -4.62
C VAL A 106 -2.36 -12.89 -3.17
N LEU A 107 -1.97 -11.77 -2.56
CA LEU A 107 -2.28 -11.49 -1.15
C LEU A 107 -3.78 -11.27 -0.99
N PHE A 108 -4.38 -10.42 -1.82
CA PHE A 108 -5.82 -10.22 -1.86
C PHE A 108 -6.26 -9.60 -3.19
N ASN A 109 -7.56 -9.70 -3.47
CA ASN A 109 -8.25 -8.82 -4.42
C ASN A 109 -9.21 -7.94 -3.61
N SER A 110 -9.24 -6.65 -3.90
CA SER A 110 -10.19 -5.71 -3.29
C SER A 110 -11.60 -5.94 -3.83
N SER A 111 -12.60 -5.33 -3.18
CA SER A 111 -13.90 -5.16 -3.82
C SER A 111 -13.81 -4.16 -4.98
N GLN A 112 -14.80 -4.19 -5.88
CA GLN A 112 -14.90 -3.23 -6.99
C GLN A 112 -15.03 -1.79 -6.47
N GLY A 113 -15.87 -1.56 -5.45
CA GLY A 113 -16.02 -0.23 -4.83
C GLY A 113 -14.79 0.28 -4.09
N GLN A 114 -13.92 -0.62 -3.59
CA GLN A 114 -12.60 -0.26 -3.07
C GLN A 114 -11.66 0.15 -4.20
N ALA A 115 -11.61 -0.63 -5.28
CA ALA A 115 -10.76 -0.36 -6.43
C ALA A 115 -11.12 0.96 -7.11
N SER A 116 -12.40 1.23 -7.35
CA SER A 116 -12.84 2.49 -7.98
C SER A 116 -12.44 3.72 -7.16
N ARG A 117 -12.57 3.64 -5.82
CA ARG A 117 -12.10 4.73 -4.93
C ARG A 117 -10.58 4.85 -4.91
N LEU A 118 -9.87 3.74 -5.03
CA LEU A 118 -8.40 3.73 -5.08
C LEU A 118 -7.87 4.33 -6.40
N ILE A 119 -8.51 4.01 -7.53
CA ILE A 119 -8.22 4.60 -8.85
C ILE A 119 -8.38 6.12 -8.79
N ASN A 120 -9.53 6.60 -8.29
CA ASN A 120 -9.77 8.04 -8.12
C ASN A 120 -8.71 8.67 -7.21
N GLY A 121 -8.34 7.99 -6.12
CA GLY A 121 -7.25 8.43 -5.26
C GLY A 121 -5.93 8.59 -6.01
N LEU A 122 -5.53 7.62 -6.83
CA LEU A 122 -4.30 7.70 -7.63
C LEU A 122 -4.35 8.82 -8.66
N LEU A 123 -5.50 9.05 -9.30
CA LEU A 123 -5.72 10.19 -10.19
C LEU A 123 -5.60 11.55 -9.45
N ASP A 124 -6.03 11.60 -8.19
CA ASP A 124 -5.87 12.77 -7.31
C ASP A 124 -4.46 12.94 -6.72
N GLY A 125 -3.51 12.08 -7.13
CA GLY A 125 -2.13 12.10 -6.63
C GLY A 125 -1.94 11.47 -5.25
N ARG A 126 -2.93 10.71 -4.75
CA ARG A 126 -2.79 9.88 -3.54
C ARG A 126 -2.07 8.57 -3.88
N SER A 127 -1.43 7.96 -2.89
CA SER A 127 -0.83 6.62 -3.04
C SER A 127 -1.80 5.54 -2.57
N ALA A 128 -1.80 4.39 -3.23
CA ALA A 128 -2.48 3.20 -2.73
C ALA A 128 -1.60 2.55 -1.66
N VAL A 129 -2.10 2.46 -0.42
CA VAL A 129 -1.32 1.92 0.71
C VAL A 129 -2.06 0.76 1.36
N VAL A 130 -1.36 -0.35 1.55
CA VAL A 130 -1.84 -1.48 2.35
C VAL A 130 -1.04 -1.51 3.64
N ARG A 131 -1.74 -1.30 4.76
CA ARG A 131 -1.16 -1.23 6.10
C ARG A 131 -1.51 -2.47 6.91
N ASN A 132 -0.51 -3.14 7.45
CA ASN A 132 -0.66 -4.24 8.40
C ASN A 132 0.09 -3.91 9.70
N PHE A 133 -0.54 -4.12 10.85
CA PHE A 133 0.07 -3.93 12.17
C PHE A 133 0.70 -5.22 12.74
N ALA A 134 0.39 -6.37 12.15
CA ALA A 134 0.88 -7.70 12.52
C ALA A 134 1.62 -8.35 11.34
N GLY A 135 2.57 -7.62 10.73
CA GLY A 135 3.47 -8.17 9.71
C GLY A 135 4.41 -9.23 10.30
N GLU A 136 5.38 -9.68 9.51
CA GLU A 136 6.40 -10.62 9.98
C GLU A 136 7.11 -10.10 11.25
N GLY A 137 7.20 -10.97 12.27
CA GLY A 137 7.76 -10.61 13.58
C GLY A 137 6.93 -9.60 14.40
N GLY A 138 5.65 -9.40 14.07
CA GLY A 138 4.76 -8.47 14.78
C GLY A 138 5.04 -6.99 14.49
N ARG A 139 5.79 -6.70 13.42
CA ARG A 139 6.13 -5.32 13.02
C ARG A 139 5.01 -4.71 12.18
N ALA A 140 4.77 -3.42 12.36
CA ALA A 140 3.93 -2.64 11.45
C ALA A 140 4.61 -2.53 10.08
N MET A 141 3.84 -2.75 9.02
CA MET A 141 4.32 -2.75 7.64
C MET A 141 3.33 -2.04 6.72
N ASP A 142 3.87 -1.21 5.83
CA ASP A 142 3.15 -0.49 4.79
C ASP A 142 3.69 -0.90 3.41
N VAL A 143 2.79 -1.16 2.47
CA VAL A 143 3.14 -1.37 1.06
C VAL A 143 2.50 -0.25 0.26
N ARG A 144 3.31 0.50 -0.50
CA ARG A 144 2.87 1.71 -1.20
C ARG A 144 3.00 1.55 -2.71
N VAL A 145 1.90 1.80 -3.39
CA VAL A 145 1.78 1.92 -4.84
C VAL A 145 1.56 3.39 -5.17
N LEU A 146 2.43 3.96 -5.99
CA LEU A 146 2.59 5.39 -6.17
C LEU A 146 1.88 5.90 -7.44
N PRO A 147 1.34 7.14 -7.43
CA PRO A 147 0.54 7.68 -8.53
C PRO A 147 1.36 8.19 -9.72
N VAL A 148 2.70 8.15 -9.65
CA VAL A 148 3.57 8.70 -10.70
C VAL A 148 3.26 8.03 -12.05
N SER A 149 2.93 8.85 -13.05
CA SER A 149 2.53 8.42 -14.41
C SER A 149 1.27 7.53 -14.48
N PHE A 150 0.51 7.37 -13.39
CA PHE A 150 -0.69 6.54 -13.37
C PHE A 150 -1.74 7.03 -14.36
N ALA A 151 -2.05 8.33 -14.35
CA ALA A 151 -3.04 8.94 -15.25
C ALA A 151 -2.69 8.84 -16.75
N LYS A 152 -1.41 8.62 -17.09
CA LYS A 152 -0.98 8.38 -18.48
C LYS A 152 -1.22 6.93 -18.91
N ALA A 153 -1.19 6.00 -17.95
CA ALA A 153 -1.30 4.57 -18.21
C ALA A 153 -2.73 4.02 -18.03
N TYR A 154 -3.57 4.71 -17.25
CA TYR A 154 -4.99 4.39 -17.05
C TYR A 154 -5.87 4.93 -18.20
#